data_AF-W1VHQ2-F1
#
_entry.id   AF-W1VHQ2-F1
#
_cell.length_a   1.000
_cell.length_b   1.000
_cell.length_c   1.000
_cell.angle_alpha   90.00
_cell.angle_beta   90.00
_cell.angle_gamma   90.00
#
_symmetry.space_group_name_H-M   'P 1'
#
loop_
_entity.id
_entity.type
_entity.pdbx_description
1 polymer ?
#
loop_
_entity_poly.entity_id
_entity_poly.type
_entity_poly.pdbx_seq_one_letter_code
_entity_poly.pdbx_strand_id
1 'polypeptide(L)'
;VGLILPALSPTGTWEYGLSGNTSDGSASSAPATAHLLLRALWPPVKLVTVLLLVMTAGVIGLASPWMAVMVPTLAWRFLSTKSTYWDWSQWHYNAVLMPIALGALLEVLLRLRRRHAQAADDVARPRPKTLRRRTASSLSLWHPCVPTWLRATAVVAVVIPAVTALWIAPALPLAQMTEPGWGQVPARAASAQEIVSLIPRGATVESDLGLLPYLVPQHTVYWVGTAQGVTPDYVVVDPLSGSWGAIAPQDAAAWAQEQTGTRYELIFDRDDYQVAKRVG
;
A
#
# COMPACT_ATOMS: atom_id res chain seq x y z
N VAL A 1 -5.19 -32.20 9.21
CA VAL A 1 -4.31 -31.47 8.27
C VAL A 1 -3.85 -30.22 8.99
N GLY A 2 -2.69 -30.31 9.64
CA GLY A 2 -2.17 -29.28 10.54
C GLY A 2 -1.66 -28.06 9.78
N LEU A 3 -2.02 -26.88 10.27
CA LEU A 3 -1.58 -25.57 9.81
C LEU A 3 -0.04 -25.50 9.92
N ILE A 4 0.67 -25.60 8.79
CA ILE A 4 2.15 -25.59 8.73
C ILE A 4 2.75 -24.21 9.08
N LEU A 5 1.93 -23.16 9.08
CA LEU A 5 2.41 -21.77 9.02
C LEU A 5 2.68 -21.03 10.36
N PRO A 6 2.20 -21.44 11.55
CA PRO A 6 2.69 -20.83 12.81
C PRO A 6 4.03 -21.42 13.28
N ALA A 7 4.40 -22.64 12.85
CA ALA A 7 5.58 -23.36 13.36
C ALA A 7 6.92 -22.86 12.80
N LEU A 8 6.88 -22.06 11.73
CA LEU A 8 8.07 -21.44 11.11
C LEU A 8 8.36 -20.04 11.69
N SER A 9 7.46 -19.50 12.53
CA SER A 9 7.68 -18.25 13.24
C SER A 9 8.45 -18.52 14.53
N PRO A 10 9.58 -17.82 14.80
CA PRO A 10 10.33 -17.96 16.05
C PRO A 10 9.47 -17.67 17.30
N THR A 11 8.42 -16.86 17.14
CA THR A 11 7.50 -16.46 18.20
C THR A 11 6.28 -17.39 18.32
N GLY A 12 6.12 -18.35 17.40
CA GLY A 12 4.96 -19.25 17.35
C GLY A 12 3.62 -18.55 17.07
N THR A 13 3.65 -17.24 16.80
CA THR A 13 2.49 -16.42 16.47
C THR A 13 2.54 -15.96 15.02
N TRP A 14 1.40 -15.51 14.51
CA TRP A 14 1.32 -14.92 13.18
C TRP A 14 1.90 -13.50 13.20
N GLU A 15 3.10 -13.30 12.66
CA GLU A 15 3.69 -11.95 12.51
C GLU A 15 2.83 -11.02 11.64
N TYR A 16 1.97 -11.59 10.77
CA TYR A 16 1.07 -10.85 9.87
C TYR A 16 -0.39 -11.31 9.95
N GLY A 17 -0.78 -11.90 11.09
CA GLY A 17 -2.06 -12.56 11.24
C GLY A 17 -3.25 -11.64 11.47
N LEU A 18 -4.44 -12.25 11.45
CA LEU A 18 -5.70 -11.63 11.87
C LEU A 18 -5.66 -11.12 13.31
N SER A 19 -4.74 -11.60 14.14
CA SER A 19 -4.53 -11.17 15.52
C SER A 19 -3.62 -9.95 15.67
N GLY A 20 -3.04 -9.43 14.58
CA GLY A 20 -1.99 -8.40 14.63
C GLY A 20 -0.61 -8.96 14.96
N ASN A 21 0.41 -8.13 14.79
CA ASN A 21 1.77 -8.44 15.23
C ASN A 21 1.85 -8.16 16.75
N THR A 22 2.26 -9.14 17.55
CA THR A 22 2.35 -8.99 19.02
C THR A 22 3.44 -7.98 19.42
N SER A 23 4.46 -7.78 18.58
CA SER A 23 5.49 -6.75 18.77
C SER A 23 5.04 -5.33 18.42
N ASP A 24 3.89 -5.16 17.77
CA ASP A 24 3.31 -3.83 17.46
C ASP A 24 2.23 -3.42 18.50
N GLY A 25 2.11 -4.13 19.63
CA GLY A 25 1.17 -3.82 20.72
C GLY A 25 -0.33 -4.05 20.39
N SER A 26 -0.66 -4.70 19.28
CA SER A 26 -2.04 -4.84 18.79
C SER A 26 -2.61 -6.26 18.91
N ALA A 27 -2.40 -6.94 20.03
CA ALA A 27 -3.01 -8.24 20.27
C ALA A 27 -4.51 -8.09 20.59
N SER A 28 -5.38 -8.51 19.68
CA SER A 28 -6.82 -8.66 19.97
C SER A 28 -7.23 -10.14 19.91
N SER A 29 -7.54 -10.69 21.08
CA SER A 29 -8.06 -12.04 21.28
C SER A 29 -9.59 -12.05 21.22
N ALA A 30 -10.22 -12.41 20.09
CA ALA A 30 -11.67 -12.62 20.03
C ALA A 30 -12.12 -13.66 18.96
N PRO A 31 -13.17 -14.47 19.20
CA PRO A 31 -13.60 -15.57 18.31
C PRO A 31 -14.49 -15.15 17.12
N ALA A 32 -14.71 -16.13 16.23
CA ALA A 32 -14.74 -16.01 14.77
C ALA A 32 -16.11 -15.84 14.08
N THR A 33 -16.05 -15.30 12.86
CA THR A 33 -17.06 -15.16 11.77
C THR A 33 -17.93 -13.90 11.74
N ALA A 34 -18.85 -13.67 12.68
CA ALA A 34 -19.68 -12.45 12.68
C ALA A 34 -18.82 -11.17 12.79
N HIS A 35 -17.68 -11.27 13.50
CA HIS A 35 -16.70 -10.22 13.64
C HIS A 35 -15.85 -10.00 12.39
N LEU A 36 -15.74 -10.97 11.47
CA LEU A 36 -14.90 -10.87 10.27
C LEU A 36 -15.55 -10.01 9.20
N LEU A 37 -16.86 -10.12 9.00
CA LEU A 37 -17.60 -9.26 8.07
C LEU A 37 -17.62 -7.82 8.58
N LEU A 38 -17.92 -7.62 9.87
CA LEU A 38 -17.88 -6.30 10.49
C LEU A 38 -16.47 -5.70 10.37
N ARG A 39 -15.43 -6.50 10.62
CA ARG A 39 -14.04 -6.09 10.45
C ARG A 39 -13.65 -5.85 9.00
N ALA A 40 -14.21 -6.56 8.03
CA ALA A 40 -13.94 -6.34 6.61
C ALA A 40 -14.56 -5.01 6.12
N LEU A 41 -15.70 -4.62 6.67
CA LEU A 41 -16.45 -3.43 6.24
C LEU A 41 -16.17 -2.19 7.10
N TRP A 42 -15.64 -2.37 8.31
CA TRP A 42 -15.31 -1.29 9.25
C TRP A 42 -13.79 -1.20 9.48
N PRO A 43 -13.21 0.02 9.59
CA PRO A 43 -13.83 1.36 9.52
C PRO A 43 -14.34 1.76 8.12
N PRO A 44 -15.21 2.79 8.01
CA PRO A 44 -15.86 3.21 6.74
C PRO A 44 -14.90 3.53 5.60
N VAL A 45 -13.67 3.94 5.93
CA VAL A 45 -12.59 4.17 4.97
C VAL A 45 -12.31 2.95 4.08
N LYS A 46 -12.57 1.71 4.54
CA LYS A 46 -12.48 0.50 3.70
C LYS A 46 -13.49 0.54 2.54
N LEU A 47 -14.69 1.03 2.80
CA LEU A 47 -15.72 1.22 1.78
C LEU A 47 -15.32 2.35 0.81
N VAL A 48 -14.68 3.41 1.32
CA VAL A 48 -14.10 4.47 0.48
C VAL A 48 -13.04 3.88 -0.45
N THR A 49 -12.13 3.02 0.04
CA THR A 49 -11.13 2.34 -0.80
C THR A 49 -11.77 1.52 -1.92
N VAL A 50 -12.81 0.75 -1.61
CA VAL A 50 -13.57 -0.02 -2.63
C VAL A 50 -14.25 0.92 -3.62
N LEU A 51 -14.90 1.99 -3.14
CA LEU A 51 -15.55 2.96 -4.00
C LEU A 51 -14.56 3.60 -4.99
N LEU A 52 -13.41 4.05 -4.51
CA LEU A 52 -12.37 4.62 -5.35
C LEU A 52 -11.84 3.63 -6.39
N LEU A 53 -11.76 2.35 -6.02
CA LEU A 53 -11.37 1.28 -6.94
C LEU A 53 -12.43 1.05 -8.03
N VAL A 54 -13.72 1.05 -7.66
CA VAL A 54 -14.84 0.95 -8.61
C VAL A 54 -14.86 2.14 -9.57
N MET A 55 -14.62 3.34 -9.04
CA MET A 55 -14.52 4.55 -9.86
C MET A 55 -13.31 4.50 -10.78
N THR A 56 -12.17 3.99 -10.32
CA THR A 56 -10.99 3.73 -11.17
C THR A 56 -11.29 2.71 -12.29
N ALA A 57 -12.13 1.71 -12.01
CA ALA A 57 -12.62 0.75 -13.00
C ALA A 57 -13.76 1.32 -13.90
N GLY A 58 -14.08 2.62 -13.79
CA GLY A 58 -15.10 3.31 -14.56
C GLY A 58 -16.52 2.80 -14.34
N VAL A 59 -16.79 2.15 -13.20
CA VAL A 59 -18.02 1.39 -12.86
C VAL A 59 -18.28 0.18 -13.76
N ILE A 60 -18.20 0.35 -15.08
CA ILE A 60 -18.43 -0.71 -16.07
C ILE A 60 -17.42 -1.85 -15.97
N GLY A 61 -16.20 -1.58 -15.46
CA GLY A 61 -15.17 -2.58 -15.24
C GLY A 61 -15.60 -3.68 -14.27
N LEU A 62 -16.63 -3.46 -13.43
CA LEU A 62 -17.22 -4.50 -12.58
C LEU A 62 -17.81 -5.68 -13.38
N ALA A 63 -18.14 -5.49 -14.65
CA ALA A 63 -18.55 -6.58 -15.55
C ALA A 63 -17.37 -7.45 -16.03
N SER A 64 -16.13 -7.10 -15.64
CA SER A 64 -14.94 -7.89 -15.93
C SER A 64 -14.70 -8.99 -14.90
N PRO A 65 -14.46 -10.24 -15.35
CA PRO A 65 -14.02 -11.30 -14.45
C PRO A 65 -12.65 -10.99 -13.83
N TRP A 66 -11.83 -10.10 -14.41
CA TRP A 66 -10.54 -9.71 -13.84
C TRP A 66 -10.68 -9.00 -12.49
N MET A 67 -11.82 -8.36 -12.22
CA MET A 67 -12.08 -7.77 -10.90
C MET A 67 -12.04 -8.82 -9.77
N ALA A 68 -12.37 -10.09 -10.07
CA ALA A 68 -12.31 -11.18 -9.09
C ALA A 68 -10.87 -11.45 -8.61
N VAL A 69 -9.85 -11.15 -9.43
CA VAL A 69 -8.43 -11.33 -9.06
C VAL A 69 -8.02 -10.45 -7.88
N MET A 70 -8.73 -9.34 -7.65
CA MET A 70 -8.47 -8.45 -6.51
C MET A 70 -9.01 -9.00 -5.19
N VAL A 71 -9.96 -9.93 -5.23
CA VAL A 71 -10.69 -10.39 -4.04
C VAL A 71 -9.74 -10.99 -2.99
N PRO A 72 -8.80 -11.90 -3.32
CA PRO A 72 -7.85 -12.40 -2.34
C PRO A 72 -7.04 -11.28 -1.69
N THR A 73 -6.57 -10.32 -2.49
CA THR A 73 -5.76 -9.19 -2.02
C THR A 73 -6.56 -8.26 -1.10
N LEU A 74 -7.78 -7.91 -1.48
CA LEU A 74 -8.68 -7.09 -0.66
C LEU A 74 -9.09 -7.81 0.62
N ALA A 75 -9.32 -9.12 0.56
CA ALA A 75 -9.75 -9.91 1.70
C ALA A 75 -8.71 -9.88 2.81
N TRP A 76 -7.44 -10.23 2.55
CA TRP A 76 -6.42 -10.21 3.60
C TRP A 76 -6.12 -8.78 4.07
N ARG A 77 -6.12 -7.79 3.16
CA ARG A 77 -5.91 -6.38 3.50
C ARG A 77 -6.98 -5.87 4.47
N PHE A 78 -8.25 -6.11 4.17
CA PHE A 78 -9.38 -5.60 4.96
C PHE A 78 -9.56 -6.35 6.27
N LEU A 79 -9.12 -7.59 6.32
CA LEU A 79 -9.10 -8.35 7.56
C LEU A 79 -7.89 -8.01 8.44
N SER A 80 -6.86 -7.31 7.96
CA SER A 80 -5.72 -6.92 8.79
C SER A 80 -6.07 -5.84 9.83
N THR A 81 -5.41 -5.87 10.99
CA THR A 81 -5.45 -4.79 12.00
C THR A 81 -4.63 -3.57 11.57
N LYS A 82 -3.69 -3.73 10.62
CA LYS A 82 -2.79 -2.65 10.19
C LYS A 82 -3.52 -1.66 9.28
N SER A 83 -3.72 -0.44 9.75
CA SER A 83 -4.46 0.60 9.02
C SER A 83 -3.86 0.92 7.66
N THR A 84 -2.53 0.91 7.56
CA THR A 84 -1.79 1.13 6.32
C THR A 84 -2.20 0.18 5.20
N TYR A 85 -2.67 -1.02 5.52
CA TYR A 85 -3.07 -2.00 4.51
C TYR A 85 -4.41 -1.68 3.87
N TRP A 86 -5.32 -0.96 4.49
CA TRP A 86 -6.67 -0.77 3.94
C TRP A 86 -7.05 0.69 3.73
N ASP A 87 -6.26 1.63 4.25
CA ASP A 87 -6.47 3.06 4.03
C ASP A 87 -6.18 3.44 2.57
N TRP A 88 -7.07 4.23 1.96
CA TRP A 88 -6.91 4.66 0.58
C TRP A 88 -5.78 5.70 0.42
N SER A 89 -5.53 6.52 1.45
CA SER A 89 -4.49 7.54 1.47
C SER A 89 -3.07 6.95 1.51
N GLN A 90 -2.96 5.70 1.96
CA GLN A 90 -1.72 4.92 2.01
C GLN A 90 -1.48 4.20 0.66
N TRP A 91 -1.22 5.00 -0.36
CA TRP A 91 -1.28 4.68 -1.79
C TRP A 91 -0.49 3.46 -2.27
N HIS A 92 0.67 3.15 -1.69
CA HIS A 92 1.54 2.06 -2.16
C HIS A 92 0.90 0.65 -2.19
N TYR A 93 -0.01 0.32 -1.25
CA TYR A 93 -0.74 -0.95 -1.28
C TYR A 93 -1.86 -0.97 -2.32
N ASN A 94 -2.35 0.21 -2.73
CA ASN A 94 -3.36 0.35 -3.78
C ASN A 94 -2.74 0.25 -5.18
N ALA A 95 -1.44 0.52 -5.32
CA ALA A 95 -0.73 0.48 -6.60
C ALA A 95 -0.89 -0.85 -7.35
N VAL A 96 -0.88 -1.98 -6.63
CA VAL A 96 -1.04 -3.33 -7.22
C VAL A 96 -2.45 -3.55 -7.79
N LEU A 97 -3.46 -2.84 -7.28
CA LEU A 97 -4.85 -2.97 -7.75
C LEU A 97 -5.11 -2.14 -9.03
N MET A 98 -4.36 -1.06 -9.26
CA MET A 98 -4.63 -0.14 -10.37
C MET A 98 -4.56 -0.79 -11.76
N PRO A 99 -3.54 -1.61 -12.10
CA PRO A 99 -3.48 -2.27 -13.41
C PRO A 99 -4.66 -3.21 -13.66
N ILE A 100 -5.16 -3.87 -12.61
CA ILE A 100 -6.29 -4.78 -12.71
C ILE A 100 -7.59 -3.98 -12.94
N ALA A 101 -7.80 -2.86 -12.22
CA ALA A 101 -8.97 -2.00 -12.40
C ALA A 101 -9.03 -1.40 -13.81
N LEU A 102 -7.90 -0.84 -14.26
CA LEU A 102 -7.79 -0.26 -15.60
C LEU A 102 -7.89 -1.33 -16.69
N GLY A 103 -7.29 -2.50 -16.47
CA GLY A 103 -7.42 -3.65 -17.36
C GLY A 103 -8.87 -4.11 -17.50
N ALA A 104 -9.60 -4.22 -16.39
CA ALA A 104 -11.01 -4.56 -16.34
C ALA A 104 -11.88 -3.54 -17.11
N LEU A 105 -11.64 -2.24 -16.89
CA LEU A 105 -12.28 -1.15 -17.63
C LEU A 105 -12.04 -1.29 -19.14
N LEU A 106 -10.78 -1.42 -19.56
CA LEU A 106 -10.40 -1.52 -20.97
C LEU A 106 -11.00 -2.76 -21.62
N GLU A 107 -10.98 -3.90 -20.93
CA GLU A 107 -11.55 -5.15 -21.42
C GLU A 107 -13.06 -5.02 -21.68
N VAL A 108 -13.81 -4.41 -20.77
CA VAL A 108 -15.26 -4.19 -20.94
C VAL A 108 -15.52 -3.22 -22.10
N LEU A 109 -14.75 -2.12 -22.21
CA LEU A 109 -14.84 -1.20 -23.35
C LEU A 109 -14.56 -1.92 -24.68
N LEU A 110 -13.54 -2.77 -24.74
CA LEU A 110 -13.20 -3.55 -25.93
C LEU A 110 -14.28 -4.58 -26.25
N ARG A 111 -14.89 -5.23 -25.24
CA ARG A 111 -16.02 -6.16 -25.43
C ARG A 111 -17.25 -5.45 -25.98
N LEU A 112 -17.58 -4.27 -25.47
CA LEU A 112 -18.67 -3.43 -25.99
C LEU A 112 -18.42 -3.01 -27.44
N ARG A 113 -17.20 -2.60 -27.77
CA ARG A 113 -16.79 -2.27 -29.16
C ARG A 113 -16.93 -3.45 -30.11
N ARG A 114 -16.48 -4.65 -29.71
CA ARG A 114 -16.57 -5.87 -30.52
C ARG A 114 -18.01 -6.29 -30.77
N ARG A 115 -18.86 -6.27 -29.74
CA ARG A 115 -20.30 -6.60 -29.87
C ARG A 115 -21.00 -5.66 -30.86
N HIS A 116 -20.68 -4.37 -30.81
CA HIS A 116 -21.23 -3.41 -31.75
C HIS A 116 -20.74 -3.64 -33.18
N ALA A 117 -19.45 -3.90 -33.37
CA ALA A 117 -18.89 -4.20 -34.70
C ALA A 117 -19.57 -5.42 -35.34
N GLN A 118 -19.77 -6.49 -34.55
CA GLN A 118 -20.48 -7.69 -34.98
C GLN A 118 -21.94 -7.40 -35.35
N ALA A 119 -22.67 -6.65 -34.52
CA ALA A 119 -24.06 -6.28 -34.81
C ALA A 119 -24.19 -5.44 -36.10
N ALA A 120 -23.28 -4.50 -36.32
CA ALA A 120 -23.26 -3.71 -37.55
C ALA A 120 -22.96 -4.56 -38.79
N ASP A 121 -22.05 -5.54 -38.68
CA ASP A 121 -21.74 -6.49 -39.76
C ASP A 121 -22.89 -7.45 -40.07
N ASP A 122 -23.63 -7.90 -39.06
CA ASP A 122 -24.79 -8.78 -39.25
C ASP A 122 -25.95 -8.07 -39.96
N VAL A 123 -26.19 -6.79 -39.66
CA VAL A 123 -27.18 -5.96 -40.36
C VAL A 123 -26.74 -5.66 -41.80
N ALA A 124 -25.44 -5.47 -42.04
CA ALA A 124 -24.91 -5.12 -43.35
C ALA A 124 -24.69 -6.32 -44.31
N ARG A 125 -24.90 -7.57 -43.86
CA ARG A 125 -24.70 -8.77 -44.69
C ARG A 125 -25.86 -8.97 -45.68
N PRO A 126 -25.60 -9.00 -47.01
CA PRO A 126 -26.48 -9.69 -47.94
C PRO A 126 -26.30 -11.21 -47.77
N ARG A 127 -27.40 -11.98 -47.82
CA ARG A 127 -27.35 -13.45 -48.00
C ARG A 127 -26.52 -13.79 -49.26
N PRO A 128 -25.76 -14.91 -49.27
CA PRO A 128 -24.38 -14.95 -49.73
C PRO A 128 -24.18 -14.83 -51.24
N LYS A 129 -23.01 -14.31 -51.65
CA LYS A 129 -22.00 -15.00 -52.50
C LYS A 129 -20.63 -14.30 -52.46
N THR A 130 -19.60 -15.09 -52.17
CA THR A 130 -18.14 -14.87 -52.28
C THR A 130 -17.38 -14.15 -51.15
N LEU A 131 -16.35 -14.84 -50.63
CA LEU A 131 -15.35 -14.35 -49.68
C LEU A 131 -14.50 -13.24 -50.33
N ARG A 132 -14.84 -11.98 -50.06
CA ARG A 132 -13.91 -10.87 -50.28
C ARG A 132 -13.31 -10.48 -48.94
N ARG A 133 -11.99 -10.64 -48.84
CA ARG A 133 -11.13 -10.30 -47.69
C ARG A 133 -11.40 -8.85 -47.27
N ARG A 134 -12.21 -8.66 -46.23
CA ARG A 134 -12.64 -7.34 -45.75
C ARG A 134 -11.53 -6.76 -44.88
N THR A 135 -10.86 -5.74 -45.40
CA THR A 135 -9.92 -4.91 -44.64
C THR A 135 -10.65 -4.25 -43.49
N ALA A 136 -10.14 -4.44 -42.26
CA ALA A 136 -10.69 -3.91 -41.02
C ALA A 136 -10.81 -2.38 -41.07
N SER A 137 -11.98 -1.88 -41.44
CA SER A 137 -12.28 -0.45 -41.47
C SER A 137 -12.56 0.05 -40.06
N SER A 138 -11.63 0.87 -39.55
CA SER A 138 -11.74 1.87 -38.47
C SER A 138 -12.94 1.70 -37.51
N LEU A 139 -12.68 1.02 -36.39
CA LEU A 139 -13.64 0.79 -35.31
C LEU A 139 -13.77 2.01 -34.39
N SER A 140 -14.17 3.17 -34.91
CA SER A 140 -14.40 4.35 -34.08
C SER A 140 -15.74 4.29 -33.36
N LEU A 141 -15.73 4.40 -32.02
CA LEU A 141 -16.95 4.58 -31.20
C LEU A 141 -17.68 5.90 -31.51
N TRP A 142 -17.07 6.76 -32.34
CA TRP A 142 -17.58 8.07 -32.69
C TRP A 142 -18.31 8.09 -34.04
N HIS A 143 -18.52 6.93 -34.68
CA HIS A 143 -19.36 6.85 -35.88
C HIS A 143 -20.83 7.18 -35.55
N PRO A 144 -21.53 7.92 -36.44
CA PRO A 144 -22.92 8.35 -36.22
C PRO A 144 -23.92 7.18 -36.14
N CYS A 145 -23.55 5.99 -36.60
CA CYS A 145 -24.38 4.78 -36.51
C CYS A 145 -24.33 4.08 -35.14
N VAL A 146 -23.51 4.56 -34.19
CA VAL A 146 -23.43 3.98 -32.84
C VAL A 146 -24.57 4.54 -31.97
N PRO A 147 -25.36 3.69 -31.27
CA PRO A 147 -26.40 4.16 -30.35
C PRO A 147 -25.84 5.12 -29.31
N THR A 148 -26.58 6.21 -29.04
CA THR A 148 -26.16 7.27 -28.11
C THR A 148 -25.85 6.76 -26.71
N TRP A 149 -26.59 5.75 -26.22
CA TRP A 149 -26.33 5.14 -24.91
C TRP A 149 -24.98 4.42 -24.84
N LEU A 150 -24.51 3.81 -25.94
CA LEU A 150 -23.20 3.14 -25.98
C LEU A 150 -22.05 4.15 -26.00
N ARG A 151 -22.28 5.29 -26.66
CA ARG A 151 -21.34 6.42 -26.66
C ARG A 151 -21.28 7.06 -25.27
N ALA A 152 -22.44 7.29 -24.66
CA ALA A 152 -22.56 7.83 -23.31
C ALA A 152 -21.88 6.92 -22.27
N THR A 153 -22.09 5.60 -22.34
CA THR A 153 -21.42 4.64 -21.44
C THR A 153 -19.91 4.65 -21.62
N ALA A 154 -19.40 4.68 -22.85
CA ALA A 154 -17.96 4.78 -23.09
C ALA A 154 -17.36 6.11 -22.58
N VAL A 155 -18.07 7.23 -22.74
CA VAL A 155 -17.66 8.53 -22.20
C VAL A 155 -17.64 8.50 -20.68
N VAL A 156 -18.74 8.08 -20.05
CA VAL A 156 -18.85 7.97 -18.58
C VAL A 156 -17.76 7.07 -18.01
N ALA A 157 -17.48 5.95 -18.66
CA ALA A 157 -16.45 5.00 -18.24
C ALA A 157 -15.02 5.57 -18.25
N VAL A 158 -14.75 6.60 -19.06
CA VAL A 158 -13.45 7.30 -19.10
C VAL A 158 -13.45 8.54 -18.21
N VAL A 159 -14.56 9.27 -18.17
CA VAL A 159 -14.72 10.49 -17.37
C VAL A 159 -14.67 10.17 -15.88
N ILE A 160 -15.31 9.08 -15.43
CA ILE A 160 -15.33 8.71 -14.01
C ILE A 160 -13.89 8.52 -13.46
N PRO A 161 -13.04 7.63 -14.01
CA PRO A 161 -11.67 7.48 -13.53
C PRO A 161 -10.85 8.77 -13.60
N ALA A 162 -11.04 9.58 -14.66
CA ALA A 162 -10.32 10.83 -14.83
C ALA A 162 -10.68 11.86 -13.75
N VAL A 163 -11.98 12.03 -13.46
CA VAL A 163 -12.47 12.92 -12.40
C VAL A 163 -12.01 12.42 -11.03
N THR A 164 -12.08 11.11 -10.78
CA THR A 164 -11.57 10.52 -9.53
C THR A 164 -10.07 10.74 -9.37
N ALA A 165 -9.28 10.55 -10.42
CA ALA A 165 -7.84 10.82 -10.39
C ALA A 165 -7.55 12.29 -10.09
N LEU A 166 -8.27 13.23 -10.73
CA LEU A 166 -8.13 14.65 -10.48
C LEU A 166 -8.53 15.05 -9.05
N TRP A 167 -9.58 14.42 -8.51
CA TRP A 167 -10.04 14.66 -7.14
C TRP A 167 -9.02 14.19 -6.09
N ILE A 168 -8.38 13.03 -6.32
CA ILE A 168 -7.37 12.48 -5.39
C ILE A 168 -5.99 13.12 -5.59
N ALA A 169 -5.70 13.72 -6.75
CA ALA A 169 -4.38 14.24 -7.09
C ALA A 169 -3.70 15.07 -5.99
N PRO A 170 -4.38 15.98 -5.26
CA PRO A 170 -3.78 16.74 -4.16
C PRO A 170 -3.30 15.89 -2.98
N ALA A 171 -3.85 14.68 -2.79
CA ALA A 171 -3.46 13.74 -1.75
C ALA A 171 -2.33 12.79 -2.17
N LEU A 172 -1.84 12.89 -3.41
CA LEU A 172 -0.76 12.06 -3.92
C LEU A 172 0.61 12.70 -3.69
N PRO A 173 1.70 11.92 -3.58
CA PRO A 173 3.06 12.44 -3.39
C PRO A 173 3.50 13.46 -4.45
N LEU A 174 2.95 13.38 -5.67
CA LEU A 174 3.25 14.36 -6.72
C LEU A 174 2.75 15.78 -6.36
N ALA A 175 1.69 15.91 -5.57
CA ALA A 175 1.22 17.21 -5.10
C ALA A 175 2.18 17.83 -4.08
N GLN A 176 2.92 17.01 -3.32
CA GLN A 176 3.94 17.50 -2.38
C GLN A 176 5.08 18.24 -3.10
N MET A 177 5.26 18.01 -4.41
CA MET A 177 6.21 18.78 -5.23
C MET A 177 5.83 20.25 -5.38
N THR A 178 4.58 20.61 -5.07
CA THR A 178 4.09 21.99 -5.10
C THR A 178 4.17 22.69 -3.74
N GLU A 179 4.52 21.96 -2.67
CA GLU A 179 4.63 22.54 -1.33
C GLU A 179 5.85 23.46 -1.23
N PRO A 180 5.72 24.60 -0.50
CA PRO A 180 6.86 25.46 -0.21
C PRO A 180 7.97 24.68 0.50
N GLY A 181 9.20 24.80 0.02
CA GLY A 181 10.35 24.08 0.58
C GLY A 181 10.60 22.70 -0.04
N TRP A 182 9.80 22.27 -1.03
CA TRP A 182 10.11 21.05 -1.78
C TRP A 182 11.53 21.11 -2.37
N GLY A 183 12.30 20.03 -2.19
CA GLY A 183 13.70 19.94 -2.62
C GLY A 183 14.71 20.64 -1.71
N GLN A 184 14.28 21.32 -0.65
CA GLN A 184 15.20 21.85 0.35
C GLN A 184 15.66 20.75 1.32
N VAL A 185 16.88 20.90 1.81
CA VAL A 185 17.43 20.00 2.84
C VAL A 185 16.66 20.24 4.15
N PRO A 186 16.07 19.20 4.77
CA PRO A 186 15.37 19.35 6.04
C PRO A 186 16.30 19.90 7.13
N ALA A 187 15.76 20.70 8.06
CA ALA A 187 16.54 21.28 9.16
C ALA A 187 17.28 20.22 10.00
N ARG A 188 16.66 19.04 10.20
CA ARG A 188 17.20 17.92 10.98
C ARG A 188 18.23 17.07 10.23
N ALA A 189 18.48 17.33 8.94
CA ALA A 189 19.32 16.48 8.10
C ALA A 189 20.80 16.45 8.55
N ALA A 190 21.30 17.55 9.13
CA ALA A 190 22.65 17.60 9.69
C ALA A 190 22.79 16.64 10.88
N SER A 191 21.82 16.64 11.81
CA SER A 191 21.78 15.72 12.95
C SER A 191 21.64 14.26 12.51
N ALA A 192 20.82 13.98 11.48
CA ALA A 192 20.73 12.66 10.88
C ALA A 192 22.10 12.16 10.33
N GLN A 193 22.85 13.02 9.64
CA GLN A 193 24.19 12.69 9.15
C GLN A 193 25.20 12.49 10.28
N GLU A 194 25.12 13.31 11.34
CA GLU A 194 25.98 13.19 12.51
C GLU A 194 25.77 11.84 13.20
N ILE A 195 24.53 11.37 13.38
CA ILE A 195 24.21 10.06 13.94
C ILE A 195 24.87 8.93 13.15
N VAL A 196 24.78 8.97 11.81
CA VAL A 196 25.41 7.95 10.94
C VAL A 196 26.93 7.94 11.08
N SER A 197 27.54 9.10 11.36
CA SER A 197 28.99 9.22 11.57
C SER A 197 29.45 8.91 13.00
N LEU A 198 28.56 9.09 13.98
CA LEU A 198 28.81 8.88 15.41
C LEU A 198 28.97 7.39 15.73
N ILE A 199 28.18 6.54 15.08
CA ILE A 199 28.16 5.11 15.33
C ILE A 199 29.39 4.45 14.65
N PRO A 200 30.19 3.65 15.39
CA PRO A 200 31.33 2.96 14.82
C PRO A 200 30.95 1.91 13.78
N ARG A 201 31.73 1.83 12.70
CA ARG A 201 31.58 0.78 11.68
C ARG A 201 31.60 -0.62 12.27
N GLY A 202 30.72 -1.49 11.79
CA GLY A 202 30.56 -2.87 12.24
C GLY A 202 29.74 -3.04 13.51
N ALA A 203 29.35 -1.95 14.19
CA ALA A 203 28.47 -2.02 15.36
C ALA A 203 27.09 -2.59 14.99
N THR A 204 26.44 -3.20 15.99
CA THR A 204 25.04 -3.60 15.90
C THR A 204 24.13 -2.45 16.31
N VAL A 205 23.16 -2.12 15.47
CA VAL A 205 22.28 -0.95 15.67
C VAL A 205 20.83 -1.37 15.52
N GLU A 206 19.98 -1.01 16.47
CA GLU A 206 18.54 -1.07 16.29
C GLU A 206 18.01 0.33 15.98
N SER A 207 17.24 0.48 14.90
CA SER A 207 16.79 1.79 14.42
C SER A 207 15.41 1.71 13.79
N ASP A 208 14.71 2.84 13.78
CA ASP A 208 13.50 3.05 13.00
C ASP A 208 13.78 3.15 11.48
N LEU A 209 12.73 3.08 10.65
CA LEU A 209 12.83 3.08 9.19
C LEU A 209 13.47 4.34 8.58
N GLY A 210 13.48 5.47 9.27
CA GLY A 210 13.99 6.74 8.74
C GLY A 210 15.51 6.71 8.55
N LEU A 211 16.23 6.28 9.58
CA LEU A 211 17.70 6.23 9.57
C LEU A 211 18.27 4.87 9.19
N LEU A 212 17.49 3.79 9.30
CA LEU A 212 17.92 2.42 8.98
C LEU A 212 18.62 2.30 7.61
N PRO A 213 18.10 2.84 6.47
CA PRO A 213 18.77 2.72 5.18
C PRO A 213 20.16 3.36 5.11
N TYR A 214 20.41 4.39 5.92
CA TYR A 214 21.69 5.09 5.97
C TYR A 214 22.71 4.40 6.88
N LEU A 215 22.22 3.59 7.83
CA LEU A 215 23.05 2.83 8.75
C LEU A 215 23.49 1.48 8.16
N VAL A 216 22.64 0.83 7.34
CA VAL A 216 22.89 -0.49 6.73
C VAL A 216 24.26 -0.63 6.03
N PRO A 217 24.77 0.35 5.27
CA PRO A 217 26.04 0.18 4.57
C PRO A 217 27.27 -0.03 5.47
N GLN A 218 27.19 0.39 6.74
CA GLN A 218 28.34 0.41 7.65
C GLN A 218 28.14 -0.41 8.93
N HIS A 219 26.92 -0.91 9.18
CA HIS A 219 26.51 -1.47 10.46
C HIS A 219 25.66 -2.73 10.27
N THR A 220 25.56 -3.55 11.31
CA THR A 220 24.56 -4.63 11.37
C THR A 220 23.27 -4.04 11.95
N VAL A 221 22.30 -3.74 11.09
CA VAL A 221 21.11 -2.98 11.50
C VAL A 221 19.88 -3.86 11.63
N TYR A 222 19.17 -3.70 12.75
CA TYR A 222 17.88 -4.29 13.02
C TYR A 222 16.81 -3.21 12.98
N TRP A 223 15.65 -3.56 12.43
CA TRP A 223 14.48 -2.71 12.58
C TRP A 223 13.93 -2.85 14.00
N VAL A 224 13.41 -1.76 14.57
CA VAL A 224 12.77 -1.78 15.88
C VAL A 224 11.84 -2.99 16.04
N GLY A 225 12.02 -3.74 17.13
CA GLY A 225 11.19 -4.90 17.46
C GLY A 225 11.59 -6.20 16.76
N THR A 226 12.65 -6.19 15.94
CA THR A 226 13.17 -7.39 15.25
C THR A 226 14.51 -7.88 15.78
N ALA A 227 15.14 -7.15 16.71
CA ALA A 227 16.42 -7.52 17.32
C ALA A 227 16.29 -8.67 18.36
N GLN A 228 15.28 -9.54 18.26
CA GLN A 228 15.04 -10.60 19.25
C GLN A 228 16.25 -11.55 19.36
N GLY A 229 16.73 -11.75 20.60
CA GLY A 229 17.89 -12.59 20.87
C GLY A 229 19.24 -11.93 20.56
N VAL A 230 19.25 -10.65 20.15
CA VAL A 230 20.43 -9.83 19.97
C VAL A 230 20.35 -8.66 20.94
N THR A 231 21.48 -8.30 21.56
CA THR A 231 21.60 -7.07 22.34
C THR A 231 22.39 -6.05 21.51
N PRO A 232 21.72 -5.05 20.91
CA PRO A 232 22.39 -4.06 20.06
C PRO A 232 23.45 -3.26 20.83
N ASP A 233 24.48 -2.79 20.14
CA ASP A 233 25.44 -1.85 20.71
C ASP A 233 24.85 -0.45 20.80
N TYR A 234 23.98 -0.09 19.84
CA TYR A 234 23.34 1.21 19.75
C TYR A 234 21.85 1.08 19.42
N VAL A 235 21.06 1.99 19.96
CA VAL A 235 19.65 2.17 19.60
C VAL A 235 19.45 3.61 19.13
N VAL A 236 18.83 3.77 17.97
CA VAL A 236 18.52 5.07 17.37
C VAL A 236 17.02 5.26 17.33
N VAL A 237 16.53 6.34 17.92
CA VAL A 237 15.11 6.70 17.95
C VAL A 237 14.89 8.02 17.23
N ASP A 238 14.17 7.98 16.12
CA ASP A 238 13.45 9.13 15.57
C ASP A 238 11.96 9.07 15.96
N PRO A 239 11.48 9.92 16.88
CA PRO A 239 10.09 9.90 17.30
C PRO A 239 9.12 10.36 16.20
N LEU A 240 9.62 11.03 15.15
CA LEU A 240 8.80 11.41 13.98
C LEU A 240 8.65 10.26 12.97
N SER A 241 9.37 9.15 13.18
CA SER A 241 9.27 7.97 12.33
C SER A 241 7.96 7.24 12.56
N GLY A 242 7.30 6.84 11.47
CA GLY A 242 6.10 6.00 11.51
C GLY A 242 6.33 4.58 12.03
N SER A 243 7.55 4.24 12.47
CA SER A 243 7.93 2.91 12.95
C SER A 243 7.44 2.62 14.37
N TRP A 244 7.17 3.65 15.18
CA TRP A 244 6.87 3.50 16.61
C TRP A 244 5.37 3.41 16.93
N GLY A 245 4.52 3.26 15.91
CA GLY A 245 3.07 3.20 16.12
C GLY A 245 2.49 4.53 16.63
N ALA A 246 1.63 4.46 17.66
CA ALA A 246 0.93 5.63 18.19
C ALA A 246 1.75 6.45 19.19
N ILE A 247 2.76 5.85 19.83
CA ILE A 247 3.55 6.49 20.88
C ILE A 247 5.01 6.10 20.68
N ALA A 248 5.82 7.07 20.24
CA ALA A 248 7.25 6.91 20.19
C ALA A 248 7.87 6.91 21.60
N PRO A 249 8.97 6.16 21.82
CA PRO A 249 9.74 6.27 23.04
C PRO A 249 10.23 7.70 23.25
N GLN A 250 10.09 8.23 24.48
CA GLN A 250 10.61 9.55 24.85
C GLN A 250 12.09 9.50 25.27
N ASP A 251 12.57 8.32 25.65
CA ASP A 251 13.94 8.07 26.08
C ASP A 251 14.43 6.76 25.44
N ALA A 252 15.37 6.88 24.51
CA ALA A 252 15.96 5.75 23.81
C ALA A 252 16.71 4.78 24.76
N ALA A 253 17.35 5.29 25.80
CA ALA A 253 18.13 4.47 26.74
C ALA A 253 17.20 3.68 27.68
N ALA A 254 16.16 4.33 28.21
CA ALA A 254 15.15 3.67 29.04
C ALA A 254 14.41 2.59 28.23
N TRP A 255 14.03 2.89 27.00
CA TRP A 255 13.38 1.92 26.11
C TRP A 255 14.29 0.73 25.79
N ALA A 256 15.55 0.98 25.41
CA ALA A 256 16.51 -0.09 25.10
C ALA A 256 16.78 -0.99 26.31
N GLN A 257 16.85 -0.39 27.51
CA GLN A 257 17.02 -1.14 28.76
C GLN A 257 15.81 -2.00 29.09
N GLU A 258 14.59 -1.51 28.85
CA GLU A 258 13.36 -2.29 29.03
C GLU A 258 13.32 -3.49 28.07
N GLN A 259 13.71 -3.30 26.80
CA GLN A 259 13.68 -4.37 25.80
C GLN A 259 14.76 -5.44 25.99
N THR A 260 15.96 -5.04 26.38
CA THR A 260 17.13 -5.94 26.40
C THR A 260 17.57 -6.37 27.80
N GLY A 261 17.07 -5.71 28.85
CA GLY A 261 17.52 -5.90 30.24
C GLY A 261 18.96 -5.43 30.50
N THR A 262 19.63 -4.81 29.51
CA THR A 262 21.00 -4.29 29.63
C THR A 262 20.97 -2.78 29.83
N ARG A 263 21.95 -2.21 30.51
CA ARG A 263 22.03 -0.75 30.70
C ARG A 263 22.42 -0.06 29.40
N TYR A 264 21.76 1.05 29.10
CA TYR A 264 22.10 1.96 28.02
C TYR A 264 22.25 3.37 28.56
N GLU A 265 23.05 4.19 27.87
CA GLU A 265 23.23 5.61 28.16
C GLU A 265 23.06 6.42 26.89
N LEU A 266 22.38 7.57 27.02
CA LEU A 266 22.14 8.48 25.92
C LEU A 266 23.46 9.19 25.55
N ILE A 267 23.87 9.06 24.29
CA ILE A 267 25.10 9.68 23.75
C ILE A 267 24.81 10.78 22.73
N PHE A 268 23.56 10.88 22.27
CA PHE A 268 23.10 11.91 21.36
C PHE A 268 21.64 12.25 21.68
N ASP A 269 21.34 13.55 21.76
CA ASP A 269 19.99 14.10 21.93
C ASP A 269 19.93 15.48 21.24
N ARG A 270 19.44 15.53 20.00
CA ARG A 270 19.33 16.78 19.24
C ARG A 270 18.29 16.64 18.14
N ASP A 271 17.54 17.71 17.89
CA ASP A 271 16.49 17.75 16.86
C ASP A 271 15.53 16.56 16.96
N ASP A 272 15.14 16.22 18.19
CA ASP A 272 14.29 15.08 18.55
C ASP A 272 14.89 13.69 18.24
N TYR A 273 16.09 13.59 17.65
CA TYR A 273 16.77 12.32 17.53
C TYR A 273 17.48 11.95 18.82
N GLN A 274 17.38 10.69 19.20
CA GLN A 274 18.10 10.13 20.33
C GLN A 274 18.94 8.92 19.90
N VAL A 275 20.17 8.83 20.41
CA VAL A 275 21.01 7.65 20.26
C VAL A 275 21.45 7.18 21.64
N ALA A 276 21.09 5.95 21.97
CA ALA A 276 21.52 5.27 23.17
C ALA A 276 22.63 4.25 22.85
N LYS A 277 23.64 4.18 23.71
CA LYS A 277 24.75 3.23 23.61
C LYS A 277 24.67 2.26 24.78
N ARG A 278 24.89 0.98 24.51
CA ARG A 278 25.00 -0.05 25.53
C ARG A 278 26.19 0.20 26.45
N VAL A 279 25.97 0.06 27.76
CA VAL A 279 27.00 0.21 28.80
C VAL A 279 27.08 -1.08 29.61
N GLY A 280 28.23 -1.74 29.54
CA GLY A 280 28.48 -3.05 30.14
C GLY A 280 29.56 -3.80 29.40
#